data_AF-N8WJD9-F1
#
_entry.id   AF-N8WJD9-F1
#
_cell.length_a   1.000
_cell.length_b   1.000
_cell.length_c   1.000
_cell.angle_alpha   90.00
_cell.angle_beta   90.00
_cell.angle_gamma   90.00
#
_symmetry.space_group_name_H-M   'P 1'
#
loop_
_entity.id
_entity.type
_entity.pdbx_description
1 polymer ?
#
loop_
_entity_poly.entity_id
_entity_poly.type
_entity_poly.pdbx_seq_one_letter_code
_entity_poly.pdbx_strand_id
1 'polypeptide(L)'
;MARLKARYNDELKAQLQEQLGVKNVMEIPRITKITINMGVGAAAADKKLLDGALSDMQAIAGQKPVLTLARKSIAGFKIRDGWPIGCKVTLRGERMYEFLDRLISIAIPRIRDFRGFSAKSFDGRGNYSMGLKEQIMFPEIDFDKIDRIRGMDITITTTARTDDEGRALMRAFGFPFK
;
A
#
# COMPACT_ATOMS: atom_id res chain seq x y z
N MET A 1 5.99 20.28 2.98
CA MET A 1 6.88 19.10 2.91
C MET A 1 6.29 18.00 3.76
N ALA A 2 6.14 16.79 3.20
CA ALA A 2 5.69 15.64 3.98
C ALA A 2 6.68 15.32 5.12
N ARG A 3 6.20 15.20 6.35
CA ARG A 3 7.01 14.95 7.57
C ARG A 3 7.98 13.78 7.41
N LEU A 4 7.50 12.65 6.88
CA LEU A 4 8.33 11.46 6.66
C LEU A 4 9.42 11.65 5.59
N LYS A 5 9.21 12.54 4.61
CA LYS A 5 10.20 12.83 3.57
C LYS A 5 11.38 13.63 4.14
N ALA A 6 11.11 14.60 5.02
CA ALA A 6 12.15 15.33 5.73
C ALA A 6 12.92 14.38 6.66
N ARG A 7 12.20 13.62 7.50
CA ARG A 7 12.80 12.62 8.40
C ARG A 7 13.69 11.60 7.67
N TYR A 8 13.26 11.16 6.48
CA TYR A 8 14.07 10.27 5.66
C TYR A 8 15.39 10.91 5.21
N ASN A 9 15.34 12.17 4.74
CA ASN A 9 16.52 12.86 4.26
C ASN A 9 17.49 13.24 5.37
N ASP A 10 16.99 13.62 6.54
CA ASP A 10 17.79 14.22 7.60
C ASP A 10 18.34 13.16 8.57
N GLU A 11 17.55 12.15 8.92
CA GLU A 11 17.89 11.16 9.96
C GLU A 11 18.06 9.75 9.39
N LEU A 12 17.04 9.24 8.68
CA LEU A 12 16.99 7.82 8.33
C LEU A 12 18.06 7.42 7.31
N LYS A 13 18.45 8.32 6.41
CA LYS A 13 19.55 8.07 5.47
C LYS A 13 20.86 7.76 6.18
N ALA A 14 21.23 8.55 7.18
CA ALA A 14 22.47 8.35 7.92
C ALA A 14 22.42 7.02 8.70
N GLN A 15 21.30 6.75 9.36
CA GLN A 15 21.11 5.48 10.09
C GLN A 15 21.18 4.26 9.18
N LEU A 16 20.54 4.31 8.02
CA LEU A 16 20.56 3.21 7.05
C LEU A 16 21.93 3.04 6.41
N GLN A 17 22.67 4.13 6.19
CA GLN A 17 24.02 4.06 5.67
C GLN A 17 24.96 3.33 6.63
N GLU A 18 24.89 3.67 7.92
CA GLU A 18 25.66 3.02 8.97
C GLU A 18 25.26 1.55 9.15
N GLN A 19 23.95 1.28 9.23
CA GLN A 19 23.42 -0.08 9.44
C GLN A 19 23.74 -1.03 8.29
N LEU A 20 23.70 -0.55 7.04
CA LEU A 20 23.95 -1.37 5.85
C LEU A 20 25.42 -1.33 5.42
N GLY A 21 26.26 -0.51 6.05
CA GLY A 21 27.68 -0.37 5.70
C GLY A 21 27.93 0.10 4.27
N VAL A 22 26.96 0.79 3.64
CA VAL A 22 27.06 1.19 2.24
C VAL A 22 28.00 2.39 2.07
N LYS A 23 28.98 2.23 1.18
CA LYS A 23 29.98 3.28 0.88
C LYS A 23 29.41 4.43 0.06
N ASN A 24 28.36 4.17 -0.73
CA ASN A 24 27.76 5.15 -1.63
C ASN A 24 26.38 5.60 -1.12
N VAL A 25 26.20 6.91 -0.97
CA VAL A 25 24.94 7.53 -0.53
C VAL A 25 23.78 7.20 -1.48
N MET A 26 24.06 7.01 -2.78
CA MET A 26 23.04 6.67 -3.77
C MET A 26 22.60 5.20 -3.72
N GLU A 27 23.32 4.35 -2.99
CA GLU A 27 22.98 2.94 -2.80
C GLU A 27 21.99 2.74 -1.63
N ILE A 28 21.77 3.78 -0.82
CA ILE A 28 20.82 3.74 0.29
C ILE A 28 19.41 3.44 -0.25
N PRO A 29 18.71 2.42 0.28
CA PRO A 29 17.40 2.05 -0.19
C PRO A 29 16.38 3.17 0.08
N ARG A 30 15.49 3.37 -0.89
CA ARG A 30 14.40 4.35 -0.81
C ARG A 30 13.09 3.73 -1.27
N ILE A 31 11.98 4.29 -0.81
CA ILE A 31 10.65 3.92 -1.32
C ILE A 31 10.45 4.62 -2.68
N THR A 32 10.11 3.85 -3.71
CA THR A 32 9.93 4.37 -5.07
C THR A 32 8.47 4.72 -5.37
N LYS A 33 7.55 3.85 -4.92
CA LYS A 33 6.11 4.01 -5.09
C LYS A 33 5.39 3.14 -4.08
N ILE A 34 4.16 3.53 -3.76
CA ILE A 34 3.20 2.68 -3.06
C ILE A 34 2.02 2.45 -4.01
N THR A 35 1.67 1.19 -4.23
CA THR A 35 0.51 0.81 -5.03
C THR A 35 -0.53 0.22 -4.12
N ILE A 36 -1.73 0.81 -4.13
CA ILE A 36 -2.89 0.29 -3.42
C ILE A 36 -3.79 -0.34 -4.47
N ASN A 37 -4.24 -1.56 -4.22
CA ASN A 37 -5.06 -2.34 -5.14
C ASN A 37 -6.26 -2.92 -4.39
N MET A 38 -7.43 -2.88 -5.02
CA MET A 38 -8.63 -3.55 -4.54
C MET A 38 -9.15 -4.46 -5.65
N GLY A 39 -9.22 -5.76 -5.35
CA GLY A 39 -9.89 -6.73 -6.20
C GLY A 39 -11.39 -6.75 -5.88
N VAL A 40 -12.23 -6.38 -6.85
CA VAL A 40 -13.69 -6.36 -6.67
C VAL A 40 -14.29 -7.33 -7.69
N GLY A 41 -14.08 -8.63 -7.50
CA GLY A 41 -14.58 -9.65 -8.44
C GLY A 41 -16.10 -9.65 -8.62
N ALA A 42 -16.84 -9.21 -7.60
CA ALA A 42 -18.30 -9.03 -7.66
C ALA A 42 -18.73 -7.88 -8.60
N ALA A 43 -17.81 -6.99 -8.98
CA ALA A 43 -18.08 -5.90 -9.93
C ALA A 43 -18.49 -6.39 -11.32
N ALA A 44 -18.14 -7.63 -11.67
CA ALA A 44 -18.57 -8.26 -12.91
C ALA A 44 -20.10 -8.46 -12.98
N ALA A 45 -20.76 -8.60 -11.83
CA ALA A 45 -22.22 -8.72 -11.73
C ALA A 45 -22.91 -7.37 -11.49
N ASP A 46 -22.29 -6.50 -10.68
CA ASP A 46 -22.84 -5.18 -10.34
C ASP A 46 -21.78 -4.07 -10.45
N LYS A 47 -21.98 -3.17 -11.42
CA LYS A 47 -21.11 -2.02 -11.64
C LYS A 47 -21.15 -1.02 -10.47
N LYS A 48 -22.25 -0.91 -9.72
CA LYS A 48 -22.36 0.02 -8.59
C LYS A 48 -21.37 -0.31 -7.48
N LEU A 49 -21.09 -1.61 -7.27
CA LEU A 49 -20.09 -2.04 -6.31
C LEU A 49 -18.71 -1.50 -6.68
N LEU A 50 -18.38 -1.41 -7.97
CA LEU A 50 -17.12 -0.84 -8.43
C LEU A 50 -17.03 0.66 -8.15
N ASP A 51 -18.12 1.39 -8.38
CA ASP A 51 -18.18 2.84 -8.14
C ASP A 51 -17.96 3.18 -6.66
N GLY A 52 -18.55 2.40 -5.74
CA GLY A 52 -18.25 2.51 -4.31
C GLY A 52 -16.77 2.26 -3.99
N ALA A 53 -16.12 1.31 -4.68
CA ALA A 53 -14.69 1.00 -4.42
C ALA A 53 -13.80 2.14 -4.90
N LEU A 54 -14.18 2.75 -6.02
CA LEU A 54 -13.49 3.91 -6.55
C LEU A 54 -13.60 5.10 -5.59
N SER A 55 -14.78 5.34 -5.03
CA SER A 55 -15.00 6.40 -4.06
C SER A 55 -14.17 6.19 -2.79
N ASP A 56 -14.22 4.98 -2.20
CA ASP A 56 -13.44 4.62 -1.01
C ASP A 56 -11.93 4.77 -1.26
N MET A 57 -11.43 4.22 -2.37
CA MET A 57 -10.00 4.31 -2.71
C MET A 57 -9.58 5.76 -3.00
N GLN A 58 -10.46 6.57 -3.59
CA GLN A 58 -10.19 8.00 -3.81
C GLN A 58 -10.09 8.77 -2.50
N ALA A 59 -10.98 8.50 -1.54
CA ALA A 59 -10.96 9.11 -0.22
C ALA A 59 -9.67 8.76 0.54
N ILE A 60 -9.29 7.48 0.52
CA ILE A 60 -8.08 6.99 1.20
C ILE A 60 -6.81 7.57 0.56
N ALA A 61 -6.70 7.48 -0.77
CA ALA A 61 -5.47 7.82 -1.48
C ALA A 61 -5.35 9.32 -1.82
N GLY A 62 -6.44 10.10 -1.73
CA GLY A 62 -6.49 11.49 -2.19
C GLY A 62 -6.24 11.64 -3.70
N GLN A 63 -6.44 10.57 -4.46
CA GLN A 63 -6.14 10.50 -5.89
C GLN A 63 -7.17 9.62 -6.59
N LYS A 64 -7.64 10.07 -7.76
CA LYS A 64 -8.57 9.31 -8.58
C LYS A 64 -7.95 7.95 -8.96
N PRO A 65 -8.59 6.81 -8.62
CA PRO A 65 -8.08 5.49 -8.94
C PRO A 65 -8.23 5.18 -10.42
N VAL A 66 -7.42 4.24 -10.90
CA VAL A 66 -7.50 3.67 -12.24
C VAL A 66 -8.24 2.34 -12.17
N LEU A 67 -9.22 2.16 -13.06
CA LEU A 67 -9.92 0.90 -13.24
C LEU A 67 -8.99 -0.17 -13.82
N THR A 68 -9.01 -1.36 -13.22
CA THR A 68 -8.27 -2.52 -13.73
C THR A 68 -9.23 -3.42 -14.51
N LEU A 69 -8.89 -3.62 -15.78
CA LEU A 69 -9.62 -4.49 -16.68
C LEU A 69 -9.02 -5.89 -16.68
N ALA A 70 -9.87 -6.91 -16.84
CA ALA A 70 -9.43 -8.27 -17.08
C ALA A 70 -8.66 -8.33 -18.41
N ARG A 71 -7.52 -9.05 -18.43
CA ARG A 71 -6.69 -9.24 -19.64
C ARG A 71 -7.06 -10.48 -20.46
N LYS A 72 -7.82 -11.39 -19.86
CA LYS A 72 -8.21 -12.68 -20.44
C LYS A 72 -9.57 -13.07 -19.90
N SER A 73 -10.37 -13.71 -20.74
CA SER A 73 -11.62 -14.35 -20.33
C SER A 73 -11.33 -15.63 -19.54
N ILE A 74 -11.97 -15.79 -18.38
CA ILE A 74 -11.84 -16.97 -17.53
C ILE A 74 -13.23 -17.43 -17.12
N ALA A 75 -13.67 -18.58 -17.65
CA ALA A 75 -15.00 -19.11 -17.43
C ALA A 75 -15.29 -19.45 -15.96
N GLY A 76 -14.30 -19.97 -15.22
CA GLY A 76 -14.46 -20.32 -13.80
C GLY A 76 -14.82 -19.14 -12.90
N PHE A 77 -14.33 -17.94 -13.23
CA PHE A 77 -14.70 -16.71 -12.53
C PHE A 77 -15.84 -15.93 -13.21
N LYS A 78 -16.38 -16.45 -14.32
CA LYS A 78 -17.41 -15.80 -15.15
C LYS A 78 -16.99 -14.40 -15.63
N ILE A 79 -15.69 -14.20 -15.90
CA ILE A 79 -15.13 -12.91 -16.34
C ILE A 79 -14.79 -12.99 -17.83
N ARG A 80 -15.10 -11.91 -18.57
CA ARG A 80 -14.71 -11.73 -19.97
C ARG A 80 -13.56 -10.72 -20.07
N ASP A 81 -12.78 -10.84 -21.14
CA ASP A 81 -11.72 -9.88 -21.47
C ASP A 81 -12.27 -8.45 -21.57
N GLY A 82 -11.50 -7.48 -21.06
CA GLY A 82 -11.88 -6.07 -21.02
C GLY A 82 -12.90 -5.69 -19.93
N TRP A 83 -13.39 -6.63 -19.10
CA TRP A 83 -14.31 -6.29 -18.01
C TRP A 83 -13.60 -5.61 -16.83
N PRO A 84 -14.20 -4.57 -16.23
CA PRO A 84 -13.65 -3.94 -15.05
C PRO A 84 -13.88 -4.80 -13.81
N ILE A 85 -12.79 -5.21 -13.16
CA ILE A 85 -12.80 -6.18 -12.04
C ILE A 85 -12.11 -5.67 -10.78
N GLY A 86 -11.62 -4.43 -10.81
CA GLY A 86 -11.00 -3.81 -9.66
C GLY A 86 -10.55 -2.38 -9.93
N CYS A 87 -9.87 -1.83 -8.94
CA CYS A 87 -9.27 -0.50 -9.01
C CYS A 87 -7.91 -0.51 -8.36
N LYS A 88 -7.03 0.37 -8.83
CA LYS A 88 -5.72 0.59 -8.24
C LYS A 88 -5.32 2.05 -8.29
N VAL A 89 -4.46 2.44 -7.37
CA VAL A 89 -3.82 3.75 -7.35
C VAL A 89 -2.34 3.57 -7.09
N THR A 90 -1.52 4.35 -7.80
CA THR A 90 -0.06 4.39 -7.58
C THR A 90 0.31 5.76 -7.06
N LEU A 91 0.77 5.80 -5.82
CA LEU A 91 1.25 6.98 -5.13
C LEU A 91 2.76 7.09 -5.30
N ARG A 92 3.24 8.28 -5.63
CA ARG A 92 4.66 8.63 -5.79
C ARG A 92 4.93 10.00 -5.17
N GLY A 93 6.20 10.30 -4.90
CA GLY A 93 6.61 11.60 -4.39
C GLY A 93 6.00 11.89 -3.01
N GLU A 94 5.43 13.08 -2.83
CA GLU A 94 4.96 13.53 -1.51
C GLU A 94 3.73 12.77 -1.02
N ARG A 95 2.75 12.53 -1.91
CA ARG A 95 1.52 11.78 -1.60
C ARG A 95 1.79 10.37 -1.07
N MET A 96 2.88 9.76 -1.55
CA MET A 96 3.32 8.45 -1.08
C MET A 96 3.77 8.51 0.39
N TYR A 97 4.58 9.50 0.76
CA TYR A 97 5.04 9.68 2.14
C TYR A 97 3.89 10.09 3.07
N GLU A 98 2.97 10.93 2.62
CA GLU A 98 1.78 11.29 3.40
C GLU A 98 0.86 10.09 3.64
N PHE A 99 0.65 9.26 2.62
CA PHE A 99 -0.11 8.01 2.78
C PHE A 99 0.59 7.04 3.73
N LEU A 100 1.92 6.89 3.61
CA LEU A 100 2.69 6.03 4.52
C LEU A 100 2.60 6.51 5.98
N ASP A 101 2.63 7.82 6.21
CA ASP A 101 2.50 8.40 7.56
C ASP A 101 1.11 8.13 8.14
N ARG A 102 0.05 8.37 7.37
CA ARG A 102 -1.32 8.04 7.78
C ARG A 102 -1.49 6.54 8.05
N LEU A 103 -0.88 5.71 7.21
CA LEU A 103 -0.94 4.26 7.35
C LEU A 103 -0.31 3.80 8.67
N ILE A 104 0.93 4.20 8.95
CA ILE A 104 1.68 3.79 10.16
C ILE A 104 1.09 4.42 11.42
N SER A 105 0.82 5.72 11.40
CA SER A 105 0.47 6.48 12.60
C SER A 105 -1.02 6.42 12.96
N ILE A 106 -1.91 6.19 11.98
CA ILE A 106 -3.37 6.26 12.18
C ILE A 106 -4.06 4.94 11.86
N ALA A 107 -3.85 4.39 10.67
CA ALA A 107 -4.61 3.23 10.20
C ALA A 107 -4.21 1.92 10.91
N ILE A 108 -2.90 1.65 11.01
CA ILE A 108 -2.40 0.40 11.61
C ILE A 108 -2.82 0.22 13.07
N PRO A 109 -2.71 1.24 13.96
CA PRO A 109 -3.18 1.12 15.34
C PRO A 109 -4.68 0.85 15.48
N ARG A 110 -5.49 1.20 14.47
CA ARG A 110 -6.94 0.97 14.44
C ARG A 110 -7.32 -0.43 13.94
N ILE A 111 -6.35 -1.24 13.51
CA ILE A 111 -6.61 -2.63 13.10
C ILE A 111 -7.02 -3.44 14.33
N ARG A 112 -8.19 -4.07 14.25
CA ARG A 112 -8.68 -4.97 15.30
C ARG A 112 -7.72 -6.15 15.49
N ASP A 113 -7.37 -6.43 16.75
CA ASP A 113 -6.46 -7.52 17.15
C ASP A 113 -5.09 -7.48 16.44
N PHE A 114 -4.52 -6.29 16.26
CA PHE A 114 -3.23 -6.12 15.61
C PHE A 114 -2.08 -6.73 16.43
N ARG A 115 -1.35 -7.67 15.83
CA ARG A 115 -0.20 -8.38 16.43
C ARG A 115 1.13 -8.11 15.72
N GLY A 116 1.21 -7.04 14.93
CA GLY A 116 2.33 -6.81 14.03
C GLY A 116 2.15 -7.48 12.67
N PHE A 117 2.73 -6.90 11.63
CA PHE A 117 2.75 -7.49 10.30
C PHE A 117 3.86 -8.53 10.16
N SER A 118 3.65 -9.52 9.30
CA SER A 118 4.67 -10.53 9.01
C SER A 118 5.89 -9.90 8.34
N ALA A 119 7.08 -10.14 8.91
CA ALA A 119 8.36 -9.81 8.29
C ALA A 119 8.73 -10.73 7.11
N LYS A 120 7.90 -11.74 6.80
CA LYS A 120 8.11 -12.67 5.68
C LYS A 120 7.42 -12.24 4.38
N SER A 121 6.59 -11.20 4.40
CA SER A 121 5.83 -10.75 3.21
C SER A 121 6.65 -9.92 2.21
N PHE A 122 7.95 -10.13 2.18
CA PHE A 122 8.84 -9.54 1.17
C PHE A 122 8.92 -10.46 -0.05
N ASP A 123 9.19 -9.87 -1.21
CA ASP A 123 9.19 -10.57 -2.51
C ASP A 123 10.55 -11.13 -2.93
N GLY A 124 11.55 -11.15 -2.03
CA GLY A 124 12.93 -11.54 -2.34
C GLY A 124 13.77 -10.42 -2.95
N ARG A 125 13.16 -9.28 -3.28
CA ARG A 125 13.80 -8.10 -3.88
C ARG A 125 13.55 -6.84 -3.06
N GLY A 126 13.28 -6.98 -1.76
CA GLY A 126 13.10 -5.87 -0.85
C GLY A 126 11.79 -5.08 -1.02
N ASN A 127 10.85 -5.54 -1.85
CA ASN A 127 9.50 -4.96 -1.89
C ASN A 127 8.61 -5.65 -0.87
N TYR A 128 7.73 -4.89 -0.26
CA TYR A 128 6.84 -5.39 0.77
C TYR A 128 5.39 -5.34 0.30
N SER A 129 4.65 -6.44 0.49
CA SER A 129 3.21 -6.47 0.23
C SER A 129 2.45 -6.88 1.48
N MET A 130 1.33 -6.22 1.73
CA MET A 130 0.44 -6.56 2.82
C MET A 130 -1.01 -6.45 2.40
N GLY A 131 -1.83 -7.36 2.94
CA GLY A 131 -3.28 -7.34 2.79
C GLY A 131 -3.93 -6.72 4.01
N LEU A 132 -4.84 -5.79 3.79
CA LEU A 132 -5.76 -5.24 4.77
C LEU A 132 -7.13 -5.84 4.53
N LYS A 133 -7.76 -6.36 5.58
CA LYS A 133 -9.07 -7.04 5.45
C LYS A 133 -10.24 -6.06 5.34
N GLU A 134 -10.11 -4.88 5.93
CA GLU A 134 -11.21 -3.93 6.10
C GLU A 134 -10.74 -2.51 5.82
N GLN A 135 -11.47 -1.75 5.00
CA GLN A 135 -11.12 -0.36 4.70
C GLN A 135 -11.46 0.63 5.83
N ILE A 136 -12.22 0.21 6.84
CA ILE A 136 -12.74 1.05 7.95
C ILE A 136 -11.66 1.59 8.89
N MET A 137 -10.44 1.07 8.80
CA MET A 137 -9.32 1.56 9.60
C MET A 137 -8.90 2.99 9.22
N PHE A 138 -9.23 3.42 8.01
CA PHE A 138 -8.97 4.78 7.54
C PHE A 138 -10.05 5.73 8.05
N PRO A 139 -9.70 6.83 8.77
CA PRO A 139 -10.67 7.81 9.24
C PRO A 139 -11.44 8.51 8.12
N GLU A 140 -10.91 8.48 6.90
CA GLU A 140 -11.55 9.07 5.72
C GLU A 140 -12.79 8.30 5.27
N ILE A 141 -12.95 7.05 5.71
CA ILE A 141 -14.11 6.23 5.41
C ILE A 141 -15.17 6.38 6.51
N ASP A 142 -16.36 6.82 6.11
CA ASP A 142 -17.52 6.94 6.98
C ASP A 142 -18.27 5.61 7.06
N PHE A 143 -18.31 5.01 8.24
CA PHE A 143 -18.91 3.70 8.48
C PHE A 143 -20.37 3.62 8.00
N ASP A 144 -21.13 4.70 8.15
CA ASP A 144 -22.57 4.72 7.82
C ASP A 144 -22.83 4.78 6.32
N LYS A 145 -21.82 5.16 5.53
CA LYS A 145 -21.90 5.26 4.06
C LYS A 145 -21.33 4.06 3.33
N ILE A 146 -20.81 3.07 4.04
CA ILE A 146 -20.18 1.89 3.42
C ILE A 146 -21.27 0.89 3.02
N ASP A 147 -21.32 0.55 1.73
CA ASP A 147 -22.19 -0.53 1.25
C ASP A 147 -21.71 -1.91 1.74
N ARG A 148 -20.40 -2.13 1.71
CA ARG A 148 -19.78 -3.43 2.05
C ARG A 148 -18.33 -3.27 2.51
N ILE A 149 -17.95 -4.07 3.50
CA ILE A 149 -16.55 -4.21 3.93
C ILE A 149 -15.73 -4.88 2.82
N ARG A 150 -14.61 -4.26 2.46
CA ARG A 150 -13.72 -4.61 1.36
C ARG A 150 -12.29 -4.61 1.87
N GLY A 151 -11.54 -5.63 1.43
CA GLY A 151 -10.11 -5.67 1.64
C GLY A 151 -9.38 -4.84 0.59
N MET A 152 -8.14 -4.50 0.89
CA MET A 152 -7.20 -3.90 -0.06
C MET A 152 -5.80 -4.45 0.15
N ASP A 153 -5.05 -4.53 -0.94
CA ASP A 153 -3.65 -4.90 -0.92
C ASP A 153 -2.80 -3.65 -1.11
N ILE A 154 -1.79 -3.49 -0.26
CA ILE A 154 -0.83 -2.39 -0.33
C ILE A 154 0.54 -2.99 -0.63
N THR A 155 1.11 -2.60 -1.76
CA THR A 155 2.47 -2.96 -2.17
C THR A 155 3.36 -1.73 -2.10
N ILE A 156 4.37 -1.80 -1.24
CA ILE A 156 5.40 -0.78 -1.09
C ILE A 156 6.63 -1.23 -1.88
N THR A 157 6.90 -0.52 -2.97
CA THR A 157 8.04 -0.80 -3.84
C THR A 157 9.23 0.02 -3.38
N THR A 158 10.38 -0.62 -3.22
CA THR A 158 11.62 0.02 -2.77
C THR A 158 12.71 -0.10 -3.84
N THR A 159 13.87 0.52 -3.61
CA THR A 159 15.08 0.29 -4.41
C THR A 159 16.03 -0.73 -3.77
N ALA A 160 15.65 -1.34 -2.65
CA ALA A 160 16.45 -2.35 -1.99
C ALA A 160 16.72 -3.53 -2.94
N ARG A 161 17.90 -4.14 -2.84
CA ARG A 161 18.25 -5.33 -3.62
C ARG A 161 17.90 -6.60 -2.88
N THR A 162 17.94 -6.55 -1.55
CA THR A 162 17.72 -7.68 -0.66
C THR A 162 16.56 -7.42 0.29
N ASP A 163 15.97 -8.49 0.81
CA ASP A 163 14.89 -8.39 1.80
C ASP A 163 15.39 -7.84 3.14
N ASP A 164 16.67 -8.00 3.46
CA ASP A 164 17.24 -7.43 4.69
C ASP A 164 17.35 -5.90 4.60
N GLU A 165 17.79 -5.36 3.46
CA GLU A 165 17.76 -3.92 3.19
C GLU A 165 16.33 -3.36 3.22
N GLY A 166 15.39 -4.06 2.59
CA GLY A 166 13.97 -3.69 2.61
C GLY A 166 13.40 -3.68 4.04
N ARG A 167 13.74 -4.70 4.84
CA ARG A 167 13.34 -4.78 6.26
C ARG A 167 13.94 -3.67 7.10
N ALA A 168 15.23 -3.36 6.91
CA ALA A 168 15.90 -2.27 7.60
C ALA A 168 15.22 -0.92 7.29
N LEU A 169 14.95 -0.65 6.00
CA LEU A 169 14.24 0.56 5.56
C LEU A 169 12.88 0.70 6.25
N MET A 170 12.06 -0.36 6.24
CA MET A 170 10.73 -0.32 6.84
C MET A 170 10.77 -0.16 8.36
N ARG A 171 11.72 -0.83 9.04
CA ARG A 171 11.94 -0.65 10.48
C ARG A 171 12.35 0.78 10.82
N ALA A 172 13.19 1.40 10.01
CA ALA A 172 13.61 2.79 10.18
C ALA A 172 12.40 3.76 10.09
N PHE A 173 11.42 3.46 9.24
CA PHE A 173 10.16 4.20 9.17
C PHE A 173 9.19 3.93 10.34
N GLY A 174 9.54 3.04 11.27
CA GLY A 174 8.69 2.67 12.41
C GLY A 174 7.60 1.66 12.03
N PHE A 175 7.79 0.88 10.96
CA PHE A 175 6.81 -0.10 10.55
C PHE A 175 6.70 -1.25 11.57
N PRO A 176 5.49 -1.58 12.06
CA PRO A 176 5.31 -2.56 13.11
C PRO A 176 5.37 -3.98 12.56
N PHE A 177 6.56 -4.57 12.57
CA PHE A 177 6.76 -5.99 12.33
C PHE A 177 6.46 -6.81 13.58
N LYS A 178 5.98 -8.03 13.37
CA LYS A 178 5.93 -9.10 14.37
C LYS A 178 7.32 -9.63 14.68
#